data_AF-A0A7Y7DL24-F1
#
_entry.id   AF-A0A7Y7DL24-F1
#
_cell.length_a   1.000
_cell.length_b   1.000
_cell.length_c   1.000
_cell.angle_alpha   90.00
_cell.angle_beta   90.00
_cell.angle_gamma   90.00
#
_symmetry.space_group_name_H-M   'P 1'
#
loop_
_entity.id
_entity.type
_entity.pdbx_description
1 polymer ?
#
loop_
_entity_poly.entity_id
_entity_poly.type
_entity_poly.pdbx_seq_one_letter_code
_entity_poly.pdbx_strand_id
1 'polypeptide(L)'
;MPLLIKPDNQTLLFVHIPKTAGTSIKSRIKSDIKLALNVEFKQELPCPPQHFHFELLERLGFASYCCDSFAVVRHPLTRFISEFAYLKKVDKKFKHVNLLTFALLCKKIYPINKYIFSNHIRPQSEFISNSTRVFKIEDGISHVYDAYPEFFITEKSKQKSVVANKSNSNSIIADSLSANIVQELYKEDYKNLNYNFTLENISIRNTGLIELIVSHVLSTLISWSYKSKKR
;
A
#
# COMPACT_ATOMS: atom_id res chain seq x y z
N MET A 1 2.36 0.25 -11.32
CA MET A 1 2.04 0.51 -12.73
C MET A 1 0.66 1.11 -12.76
N PRO A 2 0.50 2.33 -13.28
CA PRO A 2 -0.80 2.96 -13.24
C PRO A 2 -1.62 2.73 -14.50
N LEU A 3 -1.05 2.63 -15.70
CA LEU A 3 -1.85 2.62 -16.93
C LEU A 3 -1.60 1.39 -17.80
N LEU A 4 -2.68 0.66 -18.09
CA LEU A 4 -2.74 -0.49 -18.98
C LEU A 4 -3.45 -0.05 -20.28
N ILE A 5 -2.83 -0.34 -21.43
CA ILE A 5 -3.32 0.09 -22.75
C ILE A 5 -3.43 -1.15 -23.64
N LYS A 6 -4.63 -1.44 -24.14
CA LYS A 6 -4.88 -2.50 -25.12
C LYS A 6 -4.44 -2.09 -26.53
N PRO A 7 -4.27 -3.05 -27.46
CA PRO A 7 -4.00 -2.76 -28.88
C PRO A 7 -5.06 -1.89 -29.57
N ASP A 8 -6.32 -1.96 -29.11
CA ASP A 8 -7.45 -1.15 -29.59
C ASP A 8 -7.54 0.24 -28.92
N ASN A 9 -6.49 0.65 -28.19
CA ASN A 9 -6.38 1.90 -27.42
C ASN A 9 -7.36 2.06 -26.25
N GLN A 10 -8.07 1.01 -25.82
CA GLN A 10 -8.79 1.11 -24.55
C GLN A 10 -7.82 1.10 -23.37
N THR A 11 -8.16 1.88 -22.36
CA THR A 11 -7.26 2.23 -21.26
C THR A 11 -7.88 1.88 -19.91
N LEU A 12 -7.09 1.26 -19.05
CA LEU A 12 -7.46 0.92 -17.67
C LEU A 12 -6.41 1.47 -16.71
N LEU A 13 -6.87 2.28 -15.75
CA LEU A 13 -6.04 2.83 -14.68
C LEU A 13 -6.01 1.87 -13.49
N PHE A 14 -4.89 1.17 -13.29
CA PHE A 14 -4.62 0.47 -12.05
C PHE A 14 -4.02 1.44 -11.01
N VAL A 15 -4.83 1.97 -10.10
CA VAL A 15 -4.31 2.81 -9.03
C VAL A 15 -3.59 1.95 -7.98
N HIS A 16 -2.28 1.80 -8.16
CA HIS A 16 -1.47 0.88 -7.38
C HIS A 16 -1.12 1.45 -6.01
N ILE A 17 -1.81 0.92 -5.01
CA ILE A 17 -1.58 1.19 -3.59
C ILE A 17 -0.45 0.28 -3.07
N PRO A 18 0.57 0.80 -2.38
CA PRO A 18 1.62 -0.04 -1.84
C PRO A 18 1.09 -1.10 -0.85
N LYS A 19 1.66 -2.31 -0.94
CA LYS A 19 1.41 -3.47 -0.05
C LYS A 19 0.03 -4.14 -0.20
N THR A 20 -0.62 -3.95 -1.34
CA THR A 20 -1.93 -4.56 -1.68
C THR A 20 -1.82 -5.53 -2.88
N ALA A 21 -0.75 -6.32 -2.94
CA ALA A 21 -0.50 -7.34 -3.97
C ALA A 21 -0.28 -6.83 -5.41
N GLY A 22 0.28 -5.62 -5.58
CA GLY A 22 0.64 -5.09 -6.91
C GLY A 22 1.57 -5.99 -7.73
N THR A 23 2.48 -6.74 -7.10
CA THR A 23 3.33 -7.73 -7.79
C THR A 23 2.49 -8.87 -8.40
N SER A 24 1.47 -9.35 -7.69
CA SER A 24 0.57 -10.41 -8.16
C SER A 24 -0.33 -9.95 -9.31
N ILE A 25 -0.78 -8.69 -9.27
CA ILE A 25 -1.48 -8.07 -10.40
C ILE A 25 -0.55 -7.99 -11.62
N LYS A 26 0.66 -7.45 -11.44
CA LYS A 26 1.65 -7.30 -12.51
C LYS A 26 2.00 -8.63 -13.20
N SER A 27 2.13 -9.73 -12.45
CA SER A 27 2.48 -11.04 -13.02
C SER A 27 1.39 -11.67 -13.90
N ARG A 28 0.16 -11.15 -13.86
CA ARG A 28 -0.98 -11.68 -14.61
C ARG A 28 -1.45 -10.77 -15.74
N ILE A 29 -0.75 -9.68 -16.02
CA ILE A 29 -1.07 -8.84 -17.18
C ILE A 29 -0.76 -9.63 -18.46
N LYS A 30 -1.66 -9.58 -19.44
CA LYS A 30 -1.43 -10.25 -20.73
C LYS A 30 -0.27 -9.60 -21.50
N SER A 31 0.41 -10.38 -22.32
CA SER A 31 1.64 -9.96 -23.01
C SER A 31 1.45 -8.86 -24.06
N ASP A 32 0.24 -8.72 -24.59
CA ASP A 32 -0.15 -7.72 -25.60
C ASP A 32 -0.56 -6.38 -24.98
N ILE A 33 -0.66 -6.28 -23.65
CA ILE A 33 -1.01 -5.05 -22.95
C ILE A 33 0.23 -4.17 -22.77
N LYS A 34 0.16 -2.96 -23.31
CA LYS A 34 1.21 -1.95 -23.13
C LYS A 34 1.07 -1.28 -21.77
N LEU A 35 2.22 -1.03 -21.13
CA LEU A 35 2.30 -0.45 -19.79
C LEU A 35 2.86 0.96 -19.87
N ALA A 36 2.07 1.95 -19.49
CA ALA A 36 2.55 3.32 -19.34
C ALA A 36 2.92 3.62 -17.88
N LEU A 37 3.85 4.56 -17.69
CA LEU A 37 4.41 4.95 -16.38
C LEU A 37 5.02 3.79 -15.57
N ASN A 38 5.45 2.73 -16.26
CA ASN A 38 6.34 1.71 -15.71
C ASN A 38 7.81 2.13 -15.93
N VAL A 39 8.15 3.34 -15.48
CA VAL A 39 9.47 3.95 -15.67
C VAL A 39 10.30 3.86 -14.39
N GLU A 40 11.62 3.87 -14.55
CA GLU A 40 12.55 3.95 -13.42
C GLU A 40 12.33 5.25 -12.64
N PHE A 41 12.40 5.15 -11.30
CA PHE A 41 12.17 6.30 -10.44
C PHE A 41 13.32 7.30 -10.55
N LYS A 42 13.02 8.50 -11.05
CA LYS A 42 13.93 9.65 -11.00
C LYS A 42 13.66 10.46 -9.73
N GLN A 43 14.74 10.93 -9.08
CA GLN A 43 14.66 11.69 -7.81
C GLN A 43 13.86 12.99 -7.92
N GLU A 44 13.67 13.51 -9.14
CA GLU A 44 12.85 14.69 -9.45
C GLU A 44 11.35 14.47 -9.16
N LEU A 45 10.90 13.21 -9.13
CA LEU A 45 9.52 12.86 -8.82
C LEU A 45 9.33 12.68 -7.31
N PRO A 46 8.14 13.01 -6.76
CA PRO A 46 7.92 12.92 -5.33
C PRO A 46 7.90 11.47 -4.80
N CYS A 47 7.58 10.51 -5.66
CA CYS A 47 7.69 9.07 -5.42
C CYS A 47 7.72 8.31 -6.76
N PRO A 48 8.00 6.99 -6.76
CA PRO A 48 7.85 6.17 -7.96
C PRO A 48 6.46 6.37 -8.61
N PRO A 49 6.36 6.56 -9.94
CA PRO A 49 5.09 6.82 -10.62
C PRO A 49 4.01 5.78 -10.36
N GLN A 50 4.44 4.55 -10.12
CA GLN A 50 3.59 3.45 -9.71
C GLN A 50 2.89 3.62 -8.36
N HIS A 51 3.23 4.63 -7.54
CA HIS A 51 2.61 4.93 -6.25
C HIS A 51 2.02 6.34 -6.21
N PHE A 52 1.72 6.94 -7.37
CA PHE A 52 0.98 8.20 -7.40
C PHE A 52 -0.44 8.01 -6.83
N HIS A 53 -0.83 8.96 -5.99
CA HIS A 53 -2.17 9.03 -5.41
C HIS A 53 -3.12 9.73 -6.37
N PHE A 54 -4.43 9.63 -6.14
CA PHE A 54 -5.44 9.99 -7.15
C PHE A 54 -5.34 11.44 -7.61
N GLU A 55 -5.24 12.37 -6.66
CA GLU A 55 -5.12 13.81 -6.95
C GLU A 55 -3.94 14.12 -7.90
N LEU A 56 -2.80 13.46 -7.73
CA LEU A 56 -1.65 13.62 -8.62
C LEU A 56 -1.90 13.00 -10.00
N LEU A 57 -2.52 11.82 -10.06
CA LEU A 57 -2.89 11.18 -11.33
C LEU A 57 -3.89 12.04 -12.12
N GLU A 58 -4.84 12.66 -11.43
CA GLU A 58 -5.83 13.58 -11.99
C GLU A 58 -5.17 14.84 -12.54
N ARG A 59 -4.29 15.50 -11.75
CA ARG A 59 -3.54 16.69 -12.20
C ARG A 59 -2.66 16.43 -13.42
N LEU A 60 -2.13 15.21 -13.54
CA LEU A 60 -1.34 14.78 -14.70
C LEU A 60 -2.21 14.36 -15.90
N GLY A 61 -3.54 14.40 -15.78
CA GLY A 61 -4.49 14.05 -16.84
C GLY A 61 -4.72 12.55 -17.03
N PHE A 62 -4.11 11.68 -16.21
CA PHE A 62 -4.26 10.23 -16.35
C PHE A 62 -5.66 9.76 -15.95
N ALA A 63 -6.28 10.38 -14.93
CA ALA A 63 -7.63 10.01 -14.51
C ALA A 63 -8.64 10.23 -15.64
N SER A 64 -8.55 11.35 -16.37
CA SER A 64 -9.45 11.70 -17.48
C SER A 64 -9.14 10.93 -18.77
N TYR A 65 -7.93 10.41 -18.92
CA TYR A 65 -7.52 9.63 -20.09
C TYR A 65 -8.02 8.18 -20.06
N CYS A 66 -8.41 7.68 -18.89
CA CYS A 66 -8.76 6.27 -18.71
C CYS A 66 -10.27 6.05 -18.78
N CYS A 67 -10.69 5.01 -19.50
CA CYS A 67 -12.10 4.64 -19.59
C CYS A 67 -12.65 4.10 -18.26
N ASP A 68 -11.79 3.42 -17.50
CA ASP A 68 -12.11 2.86 -16.19
C ASP A 68 -10.87 2.88 -15.28
N SER A 69 -11.09 2.75 -13.97
CA SER A 69 -10.03 2.66 -12.96
C SER A 69 -10.36 1.67 -11.86
N PHE A 70 -9.34 0.98 -11.36
CA PHE A 70 -9.49 0.10 -10.22
C PHE A 70 -8.32 0.21 -9.24
N ALA A 71 -8.57 -0.16 -7.99
CA ALA A 71 -7.55 -0.28 -6.95
C ALA A 71 -7.76 -1.55 -6.14
N VAL A 72 -6.66 -2.13 -5.67
CA VAL A 72 -6.69 -3.18 -4.66
C VAL A 72 -6.33 -2.55 -3.32
N VAL A 73 -7.20 -2.74 -2.33
CA VAL A 73 -7.03 -2.27 -0.96
C VAL A 73 -6.79 -3.43 -0.01
N ARG A 74 -6.33 -3.12 1.19
CA ARG A 74 -6.11 -4.08 2.28
C ARG A 74 -6.53 -3.47 3.60
N HIS A 75 -6.88 -4.29 4.57
CA HIS A 75 -7.14 -3.80 5.92
C HIS A 75 -5.98 -2.90 6.42
N PRO A 76 -6.25 -1.67 6.92
CA PRO A 76 -5.21 -0.68 7.17
C PRO A 76 -4.09 -1.16 8.10
N LEU A 77 -4.43 -1.83 9.20
CA LEU A 77 -3.42 -2.39 10.13
C LEU A 77 -2.55 -3.46 9.49
N THR A 78 -3.14 -4.41 8.77
CA THR A 78 -2.40 -5.47 8.08
C THR A 78 -1.50 -4.91 6.97
N ARG A 79 -1.97 -3.87 6.26
CA ARG A 79 -1.15 -3.12 5.28
C ARG A 79 0.04 -2.46 5.94
N PHE A 80 -0.17 -1.74 7.05
CA PHE A 80 0.88 -1.06 7.79
C PHE A 80 1.95 -2.04 8.30
N ILE A 81 1.53 -3.17 8.86
CA ILE A 81 2.43 -4.22 9.34
C ILE A 81 3.19 -4.88 8.19
N SER A 82 2.56 -5.04 7.02
CA SER A 82 3.24 -5.54 5.82
C SER A 82 4.35 -4.61 5.34
N GLU A 83 4.16 -3.29 5.44
CA GLU A 83 5.20 -2.30 5.14
C GLU A 83 6.34 -2.37 6.16
N PHE A 84 6.00 -2.40 7.45
CA PHE A 84 7.00 -2.55 8.52
C PHE A 84 7.85 -3.80 8.30
N ALA A 85 7.23 -4.95 8.09
CA ALA A 85 7.92 -6.22 7.84
C ALA A 85 8.80 -6.18 6.58
N TYR A 86 8.39 -5.43 5.55
CA TYR A 86 9.20 -5.20 4.36
C TYR A 86 10.43 -4.35 4.66
N LEU A 87 10.27 -3.20 5.33
CA LEU A 87 11.38 -2.32 5.70
C LEU A 87 12.39 -3.03 6.60
N LYS A 88 11.96 -3.88 7.54
CA LYS A 88 12.88 -4.71 8.34
C LYS A 88 13.78 -5.62 7.50
N LYS A 89 13.29 -6.07 6.33
CA LYS A 89 14.04 -6.94 5.41
C LYS A 89 14.98 -6.14 4.51
N VAL A 90 14.55 -4.98 4.02
CA VAL A 90 15.29 -4.23 2.97
C VAL A 90 16.12 -3.07 3.49
N ASP A 91 15.84 -2.54 4.68
CA ASP A 91 16.55 -1.42 5.27
C ASP A 91 17.07 -1.78 6.67
N LYS A 92 18.40 -1.84 6.80
CA LYS A 92 19.10 -2.20 8.03
C LYS A 92 18.73 -1.30 9.22
N LYS A 93 18.29 -0.05 8.97
CA LYS A 93 17.85 0.87 10.03
C LYS A 93 16.65 0.34 10.80
N PHE A 94 15.79 -0.46 10.15
CA PHE A 94 14.57 -1.00 10.77
C PHE A 94 14.77 -2.39 11.39
N LYS A 95 15.94 -3.01 11.24
CA LYS A 95 16.21 -4.38 11.72
C LYS A 95 15.87 -4.56 13.21
N HIS A 96 16.24 -3.59 14.04
CA HIS A 96 16.03 -3.61 15.49
C HIS A 96 14.87 -2.72 15.95
N VAL A 97 14.15 -2.10 15.02
CA VAL A 97 12.97 -1.29 15.32
C VAL A 97 11.78 -2.23 15.58
N ASN A 98 11.00 -1.94 16.62
CA ASN A 98 9.72 -2.61 16.91
C ASN A 98 8.55 -1.87 16.24
N LEU A 99 7.37 -2.48 16.22
CA LEU A 99 6.19 -1.92 15.54
C LEU A 99 5.78 -0.56 16.13
N LEU A 100 5.82 -0.41 17.45
CA LEU A 100 5.48 0.84 18.12
C LEU A 100 6.40 2.00 17.75
N THR A 101 7.71 1.77 17.72
CA THR A 101 8.68 2.78 17.27
C THR A 101 8.40 3.20 15.83
N PHE A 102 8.06 2.23 14.97
CA PHE A 102 7.71 2.50 13.57
C PHE A 102 6.40 3.29 13.44
N ALA A 103 5.37 2.95 14.21
CA ALA A 103 4.09 3.66 14.27
C ALA A 103 4.28 5.11 14.73
N LEU A 104 5.03 5.32 15.83
CA LEU A 104 5.34 6.66 16.33
C LEU A 104 6.17 7.48 15.33
N LEU A 105 7.13 6.85 14.63
CA LEU A 105 7.89 7.50 13.57
C LEU A 105 6.97 7.97 12.44
N CYS A 106 6.08 7.10 11.96
CA CYS A 106 5.13 7.44 10.89
C CYS A 106 4.19 8.57 11.32
N LYS A 107 3.64 8.51 12.54
CA LYS A 107 2.80 9.58 13.12
C LYS A 107 3.52 10.93 13.17
N LYS A 108 4.82 10.94 13.48
CA LYS A 108 5.65 12.16 13.54
C LYS A 108 6.00 12.71 12.16
N ILE A 109 6.30 11.86 11.18
CA ILE A 109 6.85 12.29 9.88
C ILE A 109 5.77 12.48 8.82
N TYR A 110 4.72 11.66 8.78
CA TYR A 110 3.70 11.73 7.73
C TYR A 110 3.07 13.12 7.55
N PRO A 111 2.72 13.87 8.63
CA PRO A 111 2.19 15.23 8.48
C PRO A 111 3.17 16.22 7.82
N ILE A 112 4.48 15.94 7.90
CA ILE A 112 5.55 16.79 7.37
C ILE A 112 5.95 16.36 5.96
N ASN A 113 5.90 15.05 5.68
CA ASN A 113 6.24 14.45 4.40
C ASN A 113 5.28 13.31 4.07
N LYS A 114 4.26 13.60 3.27
CA LYS A 114 3.27 12.61 2.81
C LYS A 114 3.85 11.52 1.90
N TYR A 115 5.07 11.70 1.38
CA TYR A 115 5.77 10.75 0.50
C TYR A 115 6.79 9.87 1.25
N ILE A 116 6.78 9.87 2.59
CA ILE A 116 7.63 8.98 3.38
C ILE A 116 7.52 7.53 2.88
N PHE A 117 8.67 6.86 2.78
CA PHE A 117 8.79 5.50 2.22
C PHE A 117 8.15 5.39 0.84
N SER A 118 8.42 6.33 -0.06
CA SER A 118 7.91 6.29 -1.44
C SER A 118 6.39 6.25 -1.52
N ASN A 119 5.72 7.02 -0.66
CA ASN A 119 4.26 7.13 -0.52
C ASN A 119 3.56 5.90 0.10
N HIS A 120 4.28 4.98 0.76
CA HIS A 120 3.70 3.75 1.30
C HIS A 120 2.82 3.95 2.54
N ILE A 121 2.95 5.08 3.25
CA ILE A 121 2.18 5.37 4.49
C ILE A 121 0.89 6.15 4.21
N ARG A 122 0.74 6.72 3.02
CA ARG A 122 -0.47 7.47 2.68
C ARG A 122 -1.73 6.59 2.81
N PRO A 123 -2.83 7.10 3.40
CA PRO A 123 -4.12 6.43 3.42
C PRO A 123 -4.59 6.01 2.04
N GLN A 124 -5.16 4.82 1.96
CA GLN A 124 -5.64 4.20 0.73
C GLN A 124 -6.80 4.96 0.11
N SER A 125 -7.62 5.60 0.96
CA SER A 125 -8.68 6.50 0.54
C SER A 125 -8.18 7.70 -0.27
N GLU A 126 -6.94 8.16 -0.07
CA GLU A 126 -6.32 9.22 -0.89
C GLU A 126 -5.84 8.73 -2.27
N PHE A 127 -5.82 7.42 -2.51
CA PHE A 127 -5.45 6.83 -3.80
C PHE A 127 -6.65 6.60 -4.72
N ILE A 128 -7.88 6.72 -4.24
CA ILE A 128 -9.07 6.34 -5.02
C ILE A 128 -10.01 7.53 -5.19
N SER A 129 -10.80 7.51 -6.25
CA SER A 129 -11.97 8.37 -6.42
C SER A 129 -13.25 7.59 -6.20
N ASN A 130 -14.38 8.30 -6.21
CA ASN A 130 -15.70 7.67 -6.20
C ASN A 130 -15.97 6.79 -7.42
N SER A 131 -15.26 7.00 -8.53
CA SER A 131 -15.36 6.18 -9.74
C SER A 131 -14.37 5.03 -9.79
N THR A 132 -13.43 4.94 -8.84
CA THR A 132 -12.48 3.83 -8.79
C THR A 132 -13.15 2.57 -8.26
N ARG A 133 -13.10 1.48 -9.04
CA ARG A 133 -13.56 0.17 -8.59
C ARG A 133 -12.59 -0.41 -7.56
N VAL A 134 -13.09 -0.69 -6.35
CA VAL A 134 -12.27 -1.16 -5.23
C VAL A 134 -12.40 -2.68 -5.05
N PHE A 135 -11.26 -3.37 -4.96
CA PHE A 135 -11.18 -4.78 -4.61
C PHE A 135 -10.42 -4.95 -3.29
N LYS A 136 -10.95 -5.72 -2.34
CA LYS A 136 -10.23 -6.03 -1.11
C LYS A 136 -9.37 -7.28 -1.31
N ILE A 137 -8.11 -7.22 -0.90
CA ILE A 137 -7.21 -8.38 -1.01
C ILE A 137 -7.71 -9.56 -0.16
N GLU A 138 -8.44 -9.28 0.92
CA GLU A 138 -9.06 -10.23 1.82
C GLU A 138 -10.12 -11.10 1.11
N ASP A 139 -10.81 -10.55 0.11
CA ASP A 139 -11.83 -11.25 -0.66
C ASP A 139 -11.23 -12.14 -1.76
N GLY A 140 -9.92 -11.99 -2.03
CA GLY A 140 -9.21 -12.73 -3.05
C GLY A 140 -8.90 -11.89 -4.30
N ILE A 141 -7.65 -12.00 -4.76
CA ILE A 141 -7.15 -11.18 -5.88
C ILE A 141 -7.73 -11.60 -7.24
N SER A 142 -8.33 -12.81 -7.34
CA SER A 142 -8.91 -13.34 -8.58
C SER A 142 -10.04 -12.47 -9.12
N HIS A 143 -10.81 -11.82 -8.23
CA HIS A 143 -11.91 -10.93 -8.61
C HIS A 143 -11.47 -9.77 -9.51
N VAL A 144 -10.21 -9.32 -9.41
CA VAL A 144 -9.66 -8.32 -10.33
C VAL A 144 -9.55 -8.88 -11.75
N TYR A 145 -9.08 -10.12 -11.90
CA TYR A 145 -8.91 -10.74 -13.21
C TYR A 145 -10.25 -11.08 -13.84
N ASP A 146 -11.22 -11.50 -13.04
CA ASP A 146 -12.57 -11.79 -13.51
C ASP A 146 -13.32 -10.52 -13.93
N ALA A 147 -13.03 -9.38 -13.30
CA ALA A 147 -13.60 -8.09 -13.65
C ALA A 147 -13.01 -7.47 -14.93
N TYR A 148 -11.76 -7.80 -15.26
CA TYR A 148 -11.01 -7.26 -16.40
C TYR A 148 -10.32 -8.37 -17.21
N PRO A 149 -11.07 -9.39 -17.69
CA PRO A 149 -10.51 -10.56 -18.37
C PRO A 149 -9.79 -10.22 -19.68
N GLU A 150 -10.04 -9.05 -20.25
CA GLU A 150 -9.37 -8.51 -21.42
C GLU A 150 -7.94 -8.03 -21.10
N PHE A 151 -7.65 -7.56 -19.89
CA PHE A 151 -6.33 -7.07 -19.46
C PHE A 151 -5.48 -8.14 -18.76
N PHE A 152 -6.11 -9.14 -18.13
CA PHE A 152 -5.42 -10.13 -17.29
C PHE A 152 -5.62 -11.58 -17.75
N ILE A 153 -4.63 -12.42 -17.43
CA ILE A 153 -4.66 -13.86 -17.59
C ILE A 153 -5.55 -14.45 -16.47
N THR A 154 -6.69 -15.04 -16.84
CA THR A 154 -7.64 -15.67 -15.90
C THR A 154 -7.25 -17.13 -15.60
N GLU A 155 -7.68 -17.70 -14.47
CA GLU A 155 -7.29 -19.06 -14.06
C GLU A 155 -7.71 -20.16 -15.04
N LYS A 156 -8.72 -19.92 -15.89
CA LYS A 156 -9.08 -20.83 -16.99
C LYS A 156 -7.97 -20.99 -18.05
N SER A 157 -6.95 -20.12 -18.05
CA SER A 157 -5.95 -20.04 -19.11
C SER A 157 -4.54 -20.55 -18.74
N LYS A 158 -4.28 -21.03 -17.51
CA LYS A 158 -2.97 -21.64 -17.17
C LYS A 158 -3.05 -22.66 -16.02
N GLN A 159 -2.96 -23.93 -16.40
CA GLN A 159 -2.55 -25.05 -15.55
C GLN A 159 -1.05 -24.89 -15.24
N LYS A 160 -0.74 -24.23 -14.12
CA LYS A 160 0.51 -24.24 -13.30
C LYS A 160 0.57 -22.93 -12.51
N SER A 161 -0.12 -22.91 -11.38
CA SER A 161 -0.06 -21.81 -10.42
C SER A 161 1.27 -21.84 -9.66
N VAL A 162 2.15 -20.89 -9.94
CA VAL A 162 3.16 -20.47 -8.97
C VAL A 162 2.40 -19.84 -7.81
N VAL A 163 2.37 -20.55 -6.69
CA VAL A 163 1.79 -20.07 -5.43
C VAL A 163 2.58 -18.84 -5.00
N ALA A 164 2.00 -17.66 -5.25
CA ALA A 164 2.55 -16.40 -4.78
C ALA A 164 2.38 -16.33 -3.26
N ASN A 165 3.47 -16.60 -2.54
CA ASN A 165 3.72 -16.29 -1.12
C ASN A 165 2.48 -15.96 -0.28
N LYS A 166 1.70 -16.99 0.05
CA LYS A 166 0.81 -16.94 1.22
C LYS A 166 1.72 -16.80 2.43
N SER A 167 1.95 -15.57 2.90
CA SER A 167 2.61 -15.37 4.19
C SER A 167 1.78 -16.13 5.22
N ASN A 168 2.36 -17.16 5.83
CA ASN A 168 1.72 -18.02 6.83
C ASN A 168 0.76 -17.21 7.72
N SER A 169 -0.42 -17.77 7.93
CA SER A 169 -1.45 -17.33 8.87
C SER A 169 -0.97 -17.45 10.32
N ASN A 170 0.15 -16.83 10.65
CA ASN A 170 0.51 -16.55 12.02
C ASN A 170 -0.36 -15.37 12.43
N SER A 171 -1.12 -15.53 13.51
CA SER A 171 -1.81 -14.44 14.19
C SER A 171 -0.85 -13.27 14.34
N ILE A 172 -1.19 -12.12 13.79
CA ILE A 172 -0.33 -10.94 13.88
C ILE A 172 -0.52 -10.35 15.26
N ILE A 173 0.55 -10.29 16.06
CA ILE A 173 0.51 -9.64 17.37
C ILE A 173 0.88 -8.17 17.19
N ALA A 174 -0.08 -7.27 17.43
CA ALA A 174 0.14 -5.83 17.47
C ALA A 174 0.00 -5.33 18.91
N ASP A 175 0.81 -4.35 19.32
CA ASP A 175 0.56 -3.66 20.58
C ASP A 175 -0.58 -2.64 20.42
N SER A 176 -1.35 -2.43 21.49
CA SER A 176 -2.55 -1.60 21.48
C SER A 176 -2.28 -0.16 21.06
N LEU A 177 -1.13 0.40 21.47
CA LEU A 177 -0.78 1.76 21.09
C LEU A 177 -0.44 1.88 19.59
N SER A 178 0.28 0.91 19.02
CA SER A 178 0.46 0.85 17.55
C SER A 178 -0.86 0.76 16.83
N ALA A 179 -1.77 -0.11 17.28
CA ALA A 179 -3.09 -0.25 16.67
C ALA A 179 -3.87 1.07 16.69
N ASN A 180 -3.88 1.78 17.83
CA ASN A 180 -4.53 3.08 17.97
C ASN A 180 -3.90 4.16 17.06
N ILE A 181 -2.57 4.21 16.96
CA ILE A 181 -1.89 5.16 16.07
C ILE A 181 -2.26 4.89 14.60
N VAL A 182 -2.28 3.63 14.20
CA VAL A 182 -2.69 3.22 12.85
C VAL A 182 -4.16 3.54 12.62
N GLN A 183 -5.03 3.28 13.60
CA GLN A 183 -6.45 3.60 13.54
C GLN A 183 -6.68 5.09 13.27
N GLU A 184 -5.95 5.95 14.00
CA GLU A 184 -6.01 7.40 13.82
C GLU A 184 -5.47 7.82 12.44
N LEU A 185 -4.29 7.31 12.04
CA LEU A 185 -3.65 7.63 10.77
C LEU A 185 -4.50 7.24 9.56
N TYR A 186 -5.22 6.11 9.64
CA TYR A 186 -6.02 5.55 8.57
C TYR A 186 -7.52 5.63 8.82
N LYS A 187 -7.98 6.58 9.66
CA LYS A 187 -9.39 6.72 10.03
C LYS A 187 -10.33 6.76 8.80
N GLU A 188 -9.93 7.51 7.78
CA GLU A 188 -10.70 7.61 6.52
C GLU A 188 -10.68 6.32 5.70
N ASP A 189 -9.65 5.48 5.81
CA ASP A 189 -9.67 4.17 5.16
C ASP A 189 -10.69 3.25 5.82
N TYR A 190 -10.74 3.23 7.16
CA TYR A 190 -11.75 2.44 7.88
C TYR A 190 -13.17 2.85 7.50
N LYS A 191 -13.41 4.16 7.46
CA LYS A 191 -14.70 4.73 7.09
C LYS A 191 -15.05 4.51 5.62
N ASN A 192 -14.19 4.93 4.70
CA ASN A 192 -14.53 5.01 3.27
C ASN A 192 -14.39 3.67 2.54
N LEU A 193 -13.62 2.72 3.09
CA LEU A 193 -13.45 1.37 2.52
C LEU A 193 -14.25 0.30 3.28
N ASN A 194 -15.08 0.71 4.24
CA ASN A 194 -15.90 -0.17 5.09
C ASN A 194 -15.05 -1.28 5.72
N TYR A 195 -13.99 -0.90 6.45
CA TYR A 195 -13.25 -1.83 7.31
C TYR A 195 -13.68 -1.63 8.76
N ASN A 196 -13.87 -2.75 9.46
CA ASN A 196 -14.02 -2.74 10.90
C ASN A 196 -12.65 -2.61 11.57
N PHE A 197 -12.62 -2.07 12.78
CA PHE A 197 -11.38 -1.96 13.56
C PHE A 197 -10.86 -3.31 14.06
N THR A 198 -11.75 -4.30 14.19
CA THR A 198 -11.43 -5.65 14.62
C THR A 198 -11.09 -6.53 13.43
N LEU A 199 -9.97 -7.25 13.53
CA LEU A 199 -9.64 -8.37 12.65
C LEU A 199 -9.52 -9.63 13.50
N GLU A 200 -10.23 -10.69 13.11
CA GLU A 200 -10.16 -12.01 13.77
C GLU A 200 -8.73 -12.56 13.85
N ASN A 201 -7.87 -12.17 12.90
CA ASN A 201 -6.49 -12.65 12.77
C ASN A 201 -5.42 -11.74 13.40
N ILE A 202 -5.82 -10.68 14.12
CA ILE A 202 -4.89 -9.79 14.84
C ILE A 202 -5.17 -9.84 16.33
N SER A 203 -4.20 -10.34 17.09
CA SER A 203 -4.23 -10.29 18.55
C SER A 203 -3.60 -8.98 19.03
N ILE A 204 -4.34 -8.21 19.83
CA ILE A 204 -3.83 -6.97 20.44
C ILE A 204 -3.33 -7.27 21.85
N ARG A 205 -2.08 -6.87 22.15
CA ARG A 205 -1.52 -6.91 23.50
C ARG A 205 -1.39 -5.51 24.09
N ASN A 206 -1.35 -5.42 25.41
CA ASN A 206 -1.02 -4.17 26.08
C ASN A 206 0.44 -3.76 25.83
N THR A 207 0.66 -2.47 25.62
CA THR A 207 1.98 -1.87 25.50
C THR A 207 2.62 -1.69 26.88
N GLY A 208 3.86 -2.14 27.06
CA GLY A 208 4.60 -1.95 28.31
C GLY A 208 5.18 -0.54 28.45
N LEU A 209 5.34 -0.04 29.68
CA LEU A 209 5.85 1.31 29.94
C LEU A 209 7.29 1.52 29.42
N ILE A 210 8.19 0.55 29.66
CA ILE A 210 9.58 0.62 29.19
C ILE A 210 9.62 0.62 27.66
N GLU A 211 8.83 -0.26 27.03
CA GLU A 211 8.69 -0.32 25.58
C GLU A 211 8.25 1.04 25.01
N LEU A 212 7.23 1.66 25.62
CA LEU A 212 6.75 2.98 25.22
C LEU A 212 7.84 4.04 25.30
N ILE A 213 8.57 4.13 26.41
CA ILE A 213 9.64 5.12 26.61
C ILE A 213 10.72 4.94 25.54
N VAL A 214 11.22 3.71 25.36
CA VAL A 214 12.25 3.39 24.36
C VAL A 214 11.77 3.72 22.96
N SER A 215 10.54 3.32 22.60
CA SER A 215 9.97 3.60 21.29
C SER A 215 9.77 5.10 21.03
N HIS A 216 9.44 5.88 22.06
CA HIS A 216 9.32 7.33 21.94
C HIS A 216 10.67 7.98 21.65
N VAL A 217 11.72 7.62 22.39
CA VAL A 217 13.08 8.15 22.19
C VAL A 217 13.60 7.78 20.80
N LEU A 218 13.55 6.48 20.44
CA LEU A 218 14.04 6.01 19.14
C LEU A 218 13.29 6.64 17.97
N SER A 219 11.96 6.73 18.04
CA SER A 219 11.18 7.36 16.97
C SER A 219 11.54 8.84 16.80
N THR A 220 11.82 9.57 17.87
CA THR A 220 12.28 10.96 17.81
C THR A 220 13.66 11.06 17.14
N LEU A 221 14.63 10.26 17.57
CA LEU A 221 15.98 10.27 17.00
C LEU A 221 15.96 9.94 15.50
N ILE A 222 15.23 8.90 15.12
CA ILE A 222 15.09 8.52 13.70
C ILE A 222 14.42 9.64 12.91
N SER A 223 13.38 10.29 13.47
CA SER A 223 12.65 11.36 12.80
C SER A 223 13.54 12.55 12.41
N TRP A 224 14.58 12.86 13.18
CA TRP A 224 15.52 13.94 12.85
C TRP A 224 16.25 13.70 11.53
N SER A 225 16.59 12.44 11.21
CA SER A 225 17.21 12.09 9.93
C SER A 225 16.29 12.29 8.72
N TYR A 226 14.97 12.33 8.92
CA TYR A 226 13.99 12.60 7.88
C TYR A 226 13.66 14.09 7.76
N LYS A 227 13.78 14.86 8.85
CA LYS A 227 13.60 16.32 8.84
C LYS A 227 14.78 17.05 8.18
N SER A 228 16.00 16.53 8.34
CA SER A 228 17.22 17.15 7.79
C SER A 228 17.40 16.98 6.28
N LYS A 229 16.63 16.09 5.63
CA LYS A 229 16.65 15.87 4.17
C LYS A 229 15.83 16.87 3.35
N LYS A 230 15.30 17.93 3.96
CA LYS A 230 14.78 19.09 3.20
C LYS A 230 15.97 19.92 2.69
N ARG A 231 16.43 19.60 1.48
CA ARG A 231 17.11 20.53 0.56
C ARG A 231 16.63 20.22 -0.84
#